data_AF-A0A9D6LXS8-F1
#
_entry.id   AF-A0A9D6LXS8-F1
#
_cell.length_a   1.000
_cell.length_b   1.000
_cell.length_c   1.000
_cell.angle_alpha   90.00
_cell.angle_beta   90.00
_cell.angle_gamma   90.00
#
_symmetry.space_group_name_H-M   'P 1'
#
loop_
_entity.id
_entity.type
_entity.pdbx_description
1 polymer ?
#
loop_
_entity_poly.entity_id
_entity_poly.type
_entity_poly.pdbx_seq_one_letter_code
_entity_poly.pdbx_strand_id
1 'polypeptide(L)'
;MLHWEGMLRFDQLVRAGMTIREIRLRFPETASVLEQYGFREACDDCRVEVVARRQGLSSLDVVDALNQAVLAARTQNSHNEV
;
A
#
# COMPACT_ATOMS: atom_id res chain seq x y z
N MET A 1 -8.11 29.81 -1.32
CA MET A 1 -9.06 29.17 -2.23
C MET A 1 -8.95 27.67 -2.05
N LEU A 2 -10.02 27.07 -1.54
CA LEU A 2 -10.27 25.64 -1.30
C LEU A 2 -9.33 24.94 -0.30
N HIS A 3 -9.56 25.21 0.99
CA HIS A 3 -9.38 24.19 2.02
C HIS A 3 -10.45 23.11 1.78
N TRP A 4 -9.99 21.96 1.32
CA TRP A 4 -10.82 20.78 1.09
C TRP A 4 -10.83 19.96 2.38
N GLU A 5 -11.77 20.29 3.26
CA GLU A 5 -12.10 19.52 4.47
C GLU A 5 -12.98 18.32 4.11
N GLY A 6 -12.56 17.58 3.08
CA GLY A 6 -13.35 16.53 2.44
C GLY A 6 -12.56 15.37 1.83
N MET A 7 -11.24 15.24 2.06
CA MET A 7 -10.47 14.05 1.61
C MET A 7 -10.88 12.85 2.43
N LEU A 8 -11.98 12.24 1.98
CA LEU A 8 -12.50 10.97 2.40
C LEU A 8 -11.36 9.99 2.70
N ARG A 9 -11.55 9.21 3.76
CA ARG A 9 -10.70 8.12 4.30
C ARG A 9 -10.18 7.09 3.26
N PHE A 10 -10.46 7.26 1.97
CA PHE A 10 -9.91 6.47 0.86
C PHE A 10 -8.44 6.80 0.52
N ASP A 11 -7.86 7.86 1.06
CA ASP A 11 -6.42 8.14 0.97
C ASP A 11 -5.58 7.20 1.88
N GLN A 12 -6.26 6.43 2.73
CA GLN A 12 -5.64 5.63 3.79
C GLN A 12 -5.42 4.17 3.42
N LEU A 13 -5.81 3.76 2.21
CA LEU A 13 -5.71 2.39 1.73
C LEU A 13 -4.95 2.36 0.40
N VAL A 14 -4.15 1.33 0.24
CA VAL A 14 -3.46 1.00 -1.00
C VAL A 14 -4.49 0.61 -2.06
N ARG A 15 -4.27 1.09 -3.28
CA ARG A 15 -5.10 0.79 -4.45
C ARG A 15 -4.26 0.15 -5.55
N ALA A 16 -4.87 -0.71 -6.36
CA ALA A 16 -4.18 -1.42 -7.45
C ALA A 16 -3.53 -0.50 -8.50
N GLY A 17 -4.07 0.71 -8.67
CA GLY A 17 -3.55 1.72 -9.59
C GLY A 17 -2.37 2.54 -9.05
N MET A 18 -2.03 2.42 -7.77
CA MET A 18 -0.87 3.10 -7.17
C MET A 18 0.43 2.46 -7.66
N THR A 19 1.48 3.28 -7.77
CA THR A 19 2.83 2.80 -8.08
C THR A 19 3.50 2.25 -6.82
N ILE A 20 4.46 1.34 -6.99
CA ILE A 20 5.23 0.81 -5.86
C ILE A 20 5.97 1.94 -5.13
N ARG A 21 6.50 2.94 -5.86
CA ARG A 21 7.12 4.13 -5.27
C ARG A 21 6.15 4.92 -4.40
N GLU A 22 4.93 5.16 -4.92
CA GLU A 22 3.91 5.90 -4.17
C GLU A 22 3.54 5.15 -2.88
N ILE A 23 3.40 3.82 -2.95
CA ILE A 23 3.08 2.98 -1.79
C ILE A 23 4.20 3.03 -0.76
N ARG A 24 5.47 2.89 -1.17
CA ARG A 24 6.63 2.97 -0.27
C ARG A 24 6.74 4.31 0.44
N LEU A 25 6.43 5.41 -0.26
CA LEU A 25 6.47 6.76 0.30
C LEU A 25 5.32 7.02 1.28
N ARG A 26 4.12 6.52 1.00
CA ARG A 26 2.91 6.78 1.79
C ARG A 26 2.67 5.79 2.91
N PHE A 27 3.08 4.53 2.69
CA PHE A 27 2.84 3.39 3.57
C PHE A 27 4.14 2.58 3.76
N PRO A 28 5.17 3.16 4.41
CA PRO A 28 6.45 2.47 4.62
C PRO A 28 6.32 1.14 5.37
N GLU A 29 5.27 0.96 6.17
CA GLU A 29 4.94 -0.29 6.87
C GLU A 29 4.66 -1.47 5.92
N THR A 30 4.34 -1.19 4.66
CA THR A 30 4.07 -2.23 3.65
C THR A 30 5.34 -2.78 2.99
N ALA A 31 6.53 -2.24 3.31
CA ALA A 31 7.80 -2.65 2.71
C ALA A 31 8.03 -4.17 2.81
N SER A 32 7.80 -4.76 3.99
CA SER A 32 7.98 -6.20 4.21
C SER A 32 7.02 -7.04 3.36
N VAL A 33 5.79 -6.57 3.14
CA VAL A 33 4.81 -7.26 2.28
C VAL A 33 5.26 -7.17 0.82
N LEU A 34 5.75 -6.00 0.41
CA LEU A 34 6.27 -5.81 -0.95
C LEU A 34 7.45 -6.75 -1.24
N GLU A 35 8.35 -6.93 -0.27
CA GLU A 35 9.48 -7.86 -0.38
C GLU A 35 9.02 -9.32 -0.43
N GLN A 36 8.02 -9.72 0.37
CA GLN A 36 7.46 -11.08 0.35
C GLN A 36 6.85 -11.45 -1.00
N TYR A 37 6.21 -10.51 -1.67
CA TYR A 37 5.70 -10.69 -3.03
C TYR A 37 6.76 -10.47 -4.12
N GLY A 38 8.02 -10.27 -3.77
CA GLY A 38 9.13 -10.14 -4.72
C GLY A 38 9.18 -8.83 -5.50
N PHE A 39 8.49 -7.77 -5.04
CA PHE A 39 8.52 -6.46 -5.69
C PHE A 39 9.88 -5.77 -5.47
N ARG A 40 10.77 -5.85 -6.47
CA ARG A 40 12.08 -5.18 -6.48
C ARG A 40 11.99 -3.69 -6.81
N GLU A 41 12.99 -2.92 -6.38
CA GLU A 41 13.17 -1.47 -6.63
C GLU A 41 13.15 -1.09 -8.12
N ALA A 42 13.56 -2.01 -9.01
CA ALA A 42 13.49 -1.80 -10.46
C ALA A 42 12.06 -1.58 -10.99
N CYS A 43 11.02 -1.89 -10.20
CA CYS A 43 9.61 -1.70 -10.55
C CYS A 43 8.94 -0.54 -9.80
N ASP A 44 9.70 0.40 -9.24
CA ASP A 44 9.14 1.52 -8.47
C ASP A 44 8.10 2.36 -9.24
N ASP A 45 8.29 2.55 -10.55
CA ASP A 45 7.31 3.25 -11.41
C ASP A 45 6.16 2.36 -11.90
N CYS A 46 6.18 1.06 -11.62
CA CYS A 46 5.12 0.15 -12.03
C CYS A 46 3.94 0.21 -11.07
N ARG A 47 2.73 0.06 -11.61
CA ARG A 47 1.51 -0.10 -10.79
C ARG A 47 1.44 -1.50 -10.20
N VAL A 48 0.83 -1.62 -9.03
CA VAL A 48 0.59 -2.92 -8.35
C VAL A 48 -0.09 -3.92 -9.29
N GLU A 49 -1.14 -3.50 -10.00
CA GLU A 49 -1.86 -4.39 -10.93
C GLU A 49 -0.96 -4.98 -12.02
N VAL A 50 0.03 -4.22 -12.50
CA VAL A 50 0.91 -4.64 -13.60
C VAL A 50 1.91 -5.66 -13.09
N VAL A 51 2.49 -5.40 -11.91
CA VAL A 51 3.52 -6.28 -11.36
C VAL A 51 2.90 -7.55 -10.77
N ALA A 52 1.71 -7.46 -10.14
CA ALA A 52 0.96 -8.64 -9.70
C ALA A 52 0.65 -9.57 -10.88
N ARG A 53 0.12 -9.02 -11.99
CA ARG A 53 -0.15 -9.80 -13.22
C ARG A 53 1.11 -10.41 -13.81
N ARG A 54 2.24 -9.68 -13.84
CA ARG A 54 3.52 -10.21 -14.33
C ARG A 54 4.03 -11.40 -13.51
N GLN A 55 3.67 -11.47 -12.24
CA GLN A 55 4.03 -12.57 -11.34
C GLN A 55 2.96 -13.68 -11.28
N GLY A 56 1.88 -13.57 -12.06
CA GLY A 56 0.76 -14.52 -12.01
C GLY A 56 -0.09 -14.43 -10.74
N LEU A 57 0.02 -13.32 -10.00
CA LEU A 57 -0.72 -13.07 -8.77
C LEU A 57 -1.99 -12.27 -9.05
N SER A 58 -3.01 -12.48 -8.22
CA SER A 58 -4.19 -11.63 -8.19
C SER A 58 -3.84 -10.25 -7.64
N SER A 59 -4.14 -9.20 -8.41
CA SER A 59 -4.00 -7.83 -7.94
C SER A 59 -4.87 -7.52 -6.73
N LEU A 60 -6.00 -8.23 -6.56
CA LEU A 60 -6.87 -8.05 -5.40
C LEU A 60 -6.22 -8.59 -4.14
N ASP A 61 -5.64 -9.80 -4.21
CA ASP A 61 -4.99 -10.43 -3.05
C ASP A 61 -3.76 -9.63 -2.60
N VAL A 62 -2.99 -9.10 -3.55
CA VAL A 62 -1.84 -8.23 -3.24
C VAL A 62 -2.30 -6.94 -2.55
N VAL A 63 -3.35 -6.29 -3.08
CA VAL A 63 -3.88 -5.07 -2.47
C VAL A 63 -4.47 -5.34 -1.08
N ASP A 64 -5.13 -6.47 -0.90
CA ASP A 64 -5.67 -6.88 0.41
C ASP A 64 -4.53 -7.06 1.42
N ALA A 65 -3.48 -7.80 1.09
CA ALA A 65 -2.33 -8.00 1.97
C ALA A 65 -1.62 -6.68 2.33
N LEU A 66 -1.46 -5.77 1.37
CA LEU A 66 -0.91 -4.43 1.62
C LEU A 66 -1.80 -3.64 2.58
N ASN A 67 -3.12 -3.69 2.39
CA ASN A 67 -4.06 -3.00 3.27
C ASN A 67 -4.12 -3.62 4.68
N GLN A 68 -3.99 -4.94 4.81
CA GLN A 68 -3.88 -5.58 6.12
C GLN A 68 -2.66 -5.08 6.89
N ALA A 69 -1.51 -4.90 6.23
CA ALA A 69 -0.32 -4.34 6.86
C ALA A 69 -0.52 -2.88 7.32
N VAL A 70 -1.15 -2.04 6.49
CA VAL A 70 -1.50 -0.66 6.86
C VAL A 70 -2.44 -0.63 8.07
N LEU A 71 -3.45 -1.50 8.10
CA LEU A 71 -4.38 -1.59 9.22
C LEU A 71 -3.70 -2.10 10.50
N ALA A 72 -2.87 -3.13 10.38
CA ALA A 72 -2.13 -3.69 11.52
C ALA A 72 -1.19 -2.65 12.16
N ALA A 73 -0.46 -1.88 11.36
CA ALA A 73 0.42 -0.81 11.86
C ALA A 73 -0.36 0.27 12.62
N ARG A 74 -1.58 0.59 12.19
CA ARG A 74 -2.45 1.55 12.88
C ARG A 74 -2.99 1.00 14.19
N THR A 75 -3.41 -0.27 14.21
CA THR A 75 -3.86 -0.93 15.44
C THR A 75 -2.75 -1.01 16.48
N GLN A 76 -1.49 -1.18 16.07
CA GLN A 76 -0.35 -1.15 16.96
C GLN A 76 -0.09 0.25 17.54
N ASN A 77 -0.22 1.31 16.75
CA ASN A 77 -0.08 2.69 17.23
C ASN A 77 -1.14 3.05 18.29
N SER A 78 -2.38 2.57 18.15
CA SER A 78 -3.42 2.80 19.17
C SER A 78 -3.20 2.05 20.49
N HIS A 79 -2.29 1.08 20.54
CA HIS A 79 -1.98 0.32 21.75
C HIS A 79 -0.77 0.87 22.54
N ASN A 80 -0.11 1.93 22.04
CA ASN A 80 1.09 2.51 22.68
C ASN A 80 0.85 3.89 23.32
N GLU A 81 -0.40 4.23 23.62
CA GLU A 81 -0.81 5.46 24.30
C GLU A 81 -1.29 5.19 25.75
N VAL A 82 -0.50 4.44 26.54
CA VAL A 82 -0.74 4.22 27.99
C VAL A 82 0.49 4.57 28.80
#